data_AF-A0A7Y3CC05-F1
#
_entry.id   AF-A0A7Y3CC05-F1
#
_cell.length_a   1.000
_cell.length_b   1.000
_cell.length_c   1.000
_cell.angle_alpha   90.00
_cell.angle_beta   90.00
_cell.angle_gamma   90.00
#
_symmetry.space_group_name_H-M   'P 1'
#
loop_
_entity.id
_entity.type
_entity.pdbx_description
1 polymer ?
#
loop_
_entity_poly.entity_id
_entity_poly.type
_entity_poly.pdbx_seq_one_letter_code
_entity_poly.pdbx_strand_id
1 'polypeptide(L)'
;MEQNQPTIGKFSLTYGLILGAISVVFGLMLYSMDAHTSQDTSNTVISIVIAVAIIMLGIFNFRKANEGYLSLGQAIKLAIMIALVSGLIWIVYMLFMVNVLDTNFITTIAENQKAAMEAEGTLSAAQIEQQYEGTINYFWISYPIILIINVVMGFVIGLIGGLIFKKS
;
A
#
# COMPACT_ATOMS: atom_id res chain seq x y z
N MET A 1 23.35 -4.40 -32.93
CA MET A 1 22.37 -3.50 -32.28
C MET A 1 22.57 -3.67 -30.79
N GLU A 2 22.98 -2.62 -30.06
CA GLU A 2 23.09 -2.70 -28.61
C GLU A 2 21.69 -2.88 -28.02
N GLN A 3 21.42 -4.08 -27.53
CA GLN A 3 20.15 -4.43 -26.92
C GLN A 3 20.13 -3.75 -25.54
N ASN A 4 19.47 -2.59 -25.44
CA ASN A 4 19.31 -1.89 -24.17
C ASN A 4 18.63 -2.82 -23.16
N GLN A 5 19.39 -3.31 -22.19
CA GLN A 5 18.85 -4.18 -21.15
C GLN A 5 17.70 -3.48 -20.42
N PRO A 6 16.61 -4.20 -20.06
CA PRO A 6 15.49 -3.60 -19.36
C PRO A 6 15.95 -3.03 -18.01
N THR A 7 15.66 -1.75 -17.79
CA THR A 7 16.03 -1.06 -16.55
C THR A 7 14.96 -1.30 -15.49
N ILE A 8 15.38 -1.78 -14.31
CA ILE A 8 14.47 -2.00 -13.17
C ILE A 8 13.68 -0.72 -12.85
N GLY A 9 14.33 0.46 -12.88
CA GLY A 9 13.69 1.74 -12.57
C GLY A 9 12.49 2.08 -13.47
N LYS A 10 12.61 1.84 -14.79
CA LYS A 10 11.50 2.09 -15.73
C LYS A 10 10.30 1.17 -15.47
N PHE A 11 10.57 -0.11 -15.22
CA PHE A 11 9.52 -1.06 -14.90
C PHE A 11 8.87 -0.75 -13.56
N SER A 12 9.67 -0.46 -12.52
CA SER A 12 9.12 -0.14 -11.21
C SER A 12 8.29 1.13 -11.21
N LEU A 13 8.71 2.16 -11.95
CA LEU A 13 7.91 3.38 -12.12
C LEU A 13 6.59 3.09 -12.84
N THR A 14 6.63 2.34 -13.95
CA THR A 14 5.43 2.03 -14.74
C THR A 14 4.40 1.26 -13.91
N TYR A 15 4.81 0.14 -13.30
CA TYR A 15 3.89 -0.69 -12.52
C TYR A 15 3.53 -0.06 -11.16
N GLY A 16 4.41 0.77 -10.60
CA GLY A 16 4.11 1.57 -9.40
C GLY A 16 3.06 2.63 -9.66
N LEU A 17 3.11 3.32 -10.81
CA LEU A 17 2.08 4.28 -11.23
C LEU A 17 0.74 3.58 -11.48
N ILE A 18 0.75 2.41 -12.13
CA ILE A 18 -0.46 1.61 -12.35
C ILE A 18 -1.06 1.19 -11.01
N LEU A 19 -0.26 0.62 -10.10
CA LEU A 19 -0.74 0.18 -8.79
C LEU A 19 -1.28 1.36 -7.98
N GLY A 20 -0.55 2.49 -7.96
CA GLY A 20 -0.98 3.69 -7.27
C GLY A 20 -2.30 4.23 -7.82
N ALA A 21 -2.45 4.32 -9.15
CA ALA A 21 -3.68 4.78 -9.78
C ALA A 21 -4.87 3.87 -9.45
N ILE A 22 -4.70 2.54 -9.53
CA ILE A 22 -5.76 1.59 -9.15
C ILE A 22 -6.11 1.74 -7.67
N SER A 23 -5.11 1.92 -6.81
CA SER A 23 -5.32 2.10 -5.37
C SER A 23 -6.14 3.37 -5.09
N VAL A 24 -5.83 4.48 -5.77
CA VAL A 24 -6.61 5.74 -5.66
C VAL A 24 -8.05 5.55 -6.14
N VAL A 25 -8.25 4.89 -7.29
CA VAL A 25 -9.60 4.59 -7.79
C VAL A 25 -10.39 3.74 -6.78
N PHE A 26 -9.74 2.74 -6.19
CA PHE A 26 -10.36 1.91 -5.15
C PHE A 26 -10.69 2.73 -3.89
N GLY A 27 -9.79 3.61 -3.46
CA GLY A 27 -10.05 4.53 -2.35
C GLY A 27 -11.25 5.46 -2.61
N LEU A 28 -11.33 6.04 -3.80
CA LEU A 28 -12.45 6.90 -4.20
C LEU A 28 -13.76 6.12 -4.28
N MET A 29 -13.71 4.87 -4.74
CA MET A 29 -14.87 3.97 -4.71
C MET A 29 -15.33 3.73 -3.27
N LEU A 30 -14.44 3.40 -2.34
CA LEU A 30 -14.78 3.22 -0.93
C LEU A 30 -15.40 4.49 -0.33
N TYR A 31 -14.83 5.66 -0.65
CA TYR A 31 -15.38 6.95 -0.21
C TYR A 31 -16.79 7.17 -0.74
N SER A 32 -17.04 6.91 -2.03
CA SER A 32 -18.39 7.06 -2.62
C SER A 32 -19.44 6.12 -2.04
N MET A 33 -19.01 5.08 -1.31
CA MET A 33 -19.85 4.09 -0.64
C MET A 33 -19.90 4.31 0.88
N ASP A 34 -19.36 5.42 1.39
CA ASP A 34 -19.17 5.70 2.83
C ASP A 34 -18.39 4.60 3.59
N ALA A 35 -17.57 3.83 2.86
CA ALA A 35 -16.81 2.69 3.37
C ALA A 35 -15.33 3.03 3.61
N HIS A 36 -14.87 4.25 3.32
CA HIS A 36 -13.46 4.67 3.47
C HIS A 36 -12.96 4.73 4.91
N THR A 37 -13.86 4.82 5.90
CA THR A 37 -13.54 4.74 7.34
C THR A 37 -13.90 3.39 7.96
N SER A 38 -14.41 2.45 7.17
CA SER A 38 -14.84 1.14 7.65
C SER A 38 -13.64 0.28 8.07
N GLN A 39 -13.84 -0.51 9.13
CA GLN A 39 -12.85 -1.50 9.61
C GLN A 39 -13.05 -2.89 8.97
N ASP A 40 -13.77 -2.96 7.85
CA ASP A 40 -14.05 -4.21 7.18
C ASP A 40 -12.74 -4.82 6.63
N THR A 41 -12.46 -6.05 7.05
CA THR A 41 -11.25 -6.77 6.63
C THR A 41 -11.25 -7.05 5.12
N SER A 42 -12.41 -7.10 4.47
CA SER A 42 -12.53 -7.29 3.02
C SER A 42 -11.81 -6.21 2.22
N ASN A 43 -11.88 -4.94 2.66
CA ASN A 43 -11.18 -3.82 2.00
C ASN A 43 -9.67 -4.01 2.01
N THR A 44 -9.13 -4.47 3.15
CA THR A 44 -7.71 -4.79 3.30
C THR A 44 -7.31 -5.96 2.40
N VAL A 45 -8.11 -7.03 2.37
CA VAL A 45 -7.84 -8.21 1.54
C VAL A 45 -7.84 -7.84 0.05
N ILE A 46 -8.83 -7.08 -0.41
CA ILE A 46 -8.91 -6.63 -1.82
C ILE A 46 -7.68 -5.79 -2.18
N SER A 47 -7.28 -4.86 -1.32
CA SER A 47 -6.09 -4.02 -1.53
C SER A 47 -4.81 -4.86 -1.66
N ILE A 48 -4.65 -5.89 -0.81
CA ILE A 48 -3.52 -6.82 -0.88
C ILE A 48 -3.54 -7.61 -2.18
N VAL A 49 -4.71 -8.12 -2.61
CA VAL A 49 -4.84 -8.88 -3.86
C VAL A 49 -4.46 -8.02 -5.07
N ILE A 50 -4.91 -6.76 -5.11
CA ILE A 50 -4.53 -5.79 -6.16
C ILE A 50 -3.01 -5.59 -6.17
N ALA A 51 -2.41 -5.33 -5.00
CA ALA A 51 -0.97 -5.14 -4.89
C ALA A 51 -0.17 -6.35 -5.37
N VAL A 52 -0.54 -7.55 -4.91
CA VAL A 52 0.09 -8.81 -5.34
C VAL A 52 -0.03 -8.98 -6.85
N ALA A 53 -1.22 -8.81 -7.42
CA ALA A 53 -1.46 -8.99 -8.85
C ALA A 53 -0.59 -8.07 -9.71
N ILE A 54 -0.56 -6.76 -9.39
CA ILE A 54 0.19 -5.78 -10.18
C ILE A 54 1.70 -5.93 -9.99
N ILE A 55 2.17 -6.20 -8.77
CA ILE A 55 3.60 -6.43 -8.52
C ILE A 55 4.07 -7.70 -9.25
N MET A 56 3.31 -8.80 -9.16
CA MET A 56 3.63 -10.06 -9.87
C MET A 56 3.64 -9.86 -11.38
N LEU A 57 2.70 -9.07 -11.92
CA LEU A 57 2.67 -8.70 -13.32
C LEU A 57 3.91 -7.87 -13.72
N GLY A 58 4.34 -6.94 -12.86
CA GLY A 58 5.56 -6.17 -13.06
C GLY A 58 6.82 -7.04 -13.11
N ILE A 59 6.96 -7.97 -12.17
CA ILE A 59 8.06 -8.95 -12.14
C ILE A 59 8.05 -9.83 -13.38
N PHE A 60 6.89 -10.37 -13.75
CA PHE A 60 6.74 -11.21 -14.93
C PHE A 60 7.11 -10.48 -16.23
N ASN A 61 6.66 -9.23 -16.40
CA ASN A 61 6.95 -8.45 -17.60
C ASN A 61 8.41 -7.98 -17.65
N PHE A 62 9.03 -7.66 -16.51
CA PHE A 62 10.46 -7.41 -16.46
C PHE A 62 11.24 -8.65 -16.91
N ARG A 63 10.92 -9.84 -16.38
CA ARG A 63 11.51 -11.10 -16.81
C ARG A 63 11.37 -11.32 -18.31
N LYS A 64 10.17 -11.11 -18.87
CA LYS A 64 9.91 -11.27 -20.30
C LYS A 64 10.76 -10.34 -21.16
N ALA A 65 10.91 -9.08 -20.74
CA ALA A 65 11.76 -8.11 -21.40
C ALA A 65 13.26 -8.40 -21.22
N ASN A 66 13.63 -9.14 -20.18
CA ASN A 66 15.00 -9.52 -19.85
C ASN A 66 15.33 -10.94 -20.35
N GLU A 67 14.76 -11.32 -21.50
CA GLU A 67 15.01 -12.61 -22.18
C GLU A 67 14.75 -13.85 -21.32
N GLY A 68 13.84 -13.71 -20.34
CA GLY A 68 13.49 -14.77 -19.40
C GLY A 68 14.44 -14.90 -18.20
N TYR A 69 15.48 -14.09 -18.12
CA TYR A 69 16.36 -14.02 -16.95
C TYR A 69 15.77 -13.12 -15.86
N LEU A 70 15.78 -13.63 -14.63
CA LEU A 70 15.37 -12.89 -13.45
C LEU A 70 16.12 -13.46 -12.24
N SER A 71 16.98 -12.65 -11.62
CA SER A 71 17.57 -13.01 -10.34
C SER A 71 16.61 -12.68 -9.19
N LEU A 72 16.78 -13.39 -8.06
CA LEU A 72 15.97 -13.12 -6.86
C LEU A 72 16.13 -11.68 -6.36
N GLY A 73 17.37 -11.16 -6.39
CA GLY A 73 17.65 -9.77 -6.02
C GLY A 73 16.97 -8.75 -6.95
N GLN A 74 16.88 -9.04 -8.26
CA GLN A 74 16.15 -8.20 -9.21
C GLN A 74 14.65 -8.19 -8.91
N ALA A 75 14.05 -9.36 -8.62
CA ALA A 75 12.63 -9.47 -8.29
C ALA A 75 12.28 -8.68 -7.02
N ILE A 76 13.05 -8.87 -5.94
CA ILE A 76 12.87 -8.14 -4.67
C ILE A 76 12.99 -6.63 -4.89
N LYS A 77 14.07 -6.20 -5.54
CA LYS A 77 14.33 -4.78 -5.78
C LYS A 77 13.23 -4.14 -6.62
N LEU A 78 12.75 -4.83 -7.66
CA LEU A 78 11.65 -4.37 -8.50
C LEU A 78 10.36 -4.22 -7.69
N ALA A 79 9.99 -5.24 -6.91
CA ALA A 79 8.76 -5.25 -6.12
C ALA A 79 8.73 -4.16 -5.04
N ILE A 80 9.84 -3.95 -4.33
CA ILE A 80 9.98 -2.87 -3.34
C ILE A 80 9.78 -1.51 -4.01
N MET A 81 10.41 -1.28 -5.17
CA MET A 81 10.29 0.00 -5.86
C MET A 81 8.89 0.25 -6.44
N ILE A 82 8.20 -0.80 -6.93
CA ILE A 82 6.79 -0.70 -7.34
C ILE A 82 5.92 -0.30 -6.14
N ALA A 83 6.07 -0.99 -5.01
CA ALA A 83 5.31 -0.72 -3.79
C ALA A 83 5.59 0.69 -3.24
N LEU A 84 6.85 1.15 -3.26
CA LEU A 84 7.21 2.49 -2.83
C LEU A 84 6.57 3.59 -3.70
N VAL A 85 6.64 3.47 -5.02
CA VAL A 85 6.01 4.43 -5.93
C VAL A 85 4.51 4.48 -5.69
N SER A 86 3.86 3.32 -5.56
CA SER A 86 2.43 3.25 -5.22
C SER A 86 2.12 3.87 -3.86
N GLY A 87 2.92 3.58 -2.83
CA GLY A 87 2.75 4.13 -1.49
C GLY A 87 2.86 5.65 -1.45
N LEU A 88 3.76 6.23 -2.23
CA LEU A 88 3.87 7.69 -2.36
C LEU A 88 2.61 8.30 -2.99
N ILE A 89 2.08 7.68 -4.05
CA ILE A 89 0.82 8.11 -4.69
C ILE A 89 -0.34 8.01 -3.69
N TRP A 90 -0.40 6.92 -2.92
CA TRP A 90 -1.41 6.73 -1.89
C TRP A 90 -1.35 7.79 -0.79
N ILE A 91 -0.16 8.22 -0.37
CA ILE A 91 0.00 9.31 0.61
C ILE A 91 -0.54 10.63 0.04
N VAL A 92 -0.25 10.94 -1.22
CA VAL A 92 -0.82 12.13 -1.88
C VAL A 92 -2.35 12.08 -1.88
N TYR A 93 -2.92 10.91 -2.17
CA TYR A 93 -4.36 10.71 -2.07
C TYR A 93 -4.89 10.86 -0.64
N MET A 94 -4.21 10.31 0.36
CA MET A 94 -4.58 10.48 1.77
C MET A 94 -4.58 11.95 2.20
N LEU A 95 -3.59 12.72 1.76
CA LEU A 95 -3.56 14.17 1.99
C LEU A 95 -4.76 14.86 1.34
N PHE A 96 -5.11 14.48 0.11
CA PHE A 96 -6.30 15.00 -0.55
C PHE A 96 -7.60 14.59 0.16
N MET A 97 -7.69 13.34 0.62
CA MET A 97 -8.84 12.81 1.38
C MET A 97 -9.08 13.64 2.64
N VAL A 98 -8.06 13.77 3.48
CA VAL A 98 -8.17 14.45 4.79
C VAL A 98 -8.37 15.97 4.66
N ASN A 99 -7.79 16.62 3.65
CA ASN A 99 -7.84 18.07 3.55
C ASN A 99 -8.96 18.60 2.65
N VAL A 100 -9.54 17.75 1.78
CA VAL A 100 -10.49 18.20 0.74
C VAL A 100 -11.77 17.39 0.72
N LEU A 101 -11.68 16.05 0.66
CA LEU A 101 -12.87 15.20 0.50
C LEU A 101 -13.65 15.03 1.81
N ASP A 102 -12.93 14.78 2.90
CA ASP A 102 -13.50 14.52 4.21
C ASP A 102 -12.61 15.11 5.29
N THR A 103 -12.93 16.34 5.70
CA THR A 103 -12.21 17.05 6.75
C THR A 103 -12.39 16.43 8.13
N ASN A 104 -13.39 15.56 8.30
CA ASN A 104 -13.66 14.86 9.55
C ASN A 104 -13.04 13.45 9.59
N PHE A 105 -12.38 13.02 8.50
CA PHE A 105 -11.85 11.68 8.34
C PHE A 105 -11.05 11.19 9.56
N ILE A 106 -10.12 12.01 10.05
CA ILE A 106 -9.26 11.64 11.19
C ILE A 106 -10.10 11.47 12.45
N THR A 107 -11.05 12.37 12.70
CA THR A 107 -11.95 12.30 13.86
C THR A 107 -12.82 11.05 13.80
N THR A 108 -13.43 10.75 12.66
CA THR A 108 -14.22 9.53 12.47
C THR A 108 -13.40 8.26 12.68
N ILE A 109 -12.16 8.22 12.19
CA ILE A 109 -11.24 7.11 12.42
C ILE A 109 -10.89 6.96 13.92
N ALA A 110 -10.69 8.07 14.64
CA ALA A 110 -10.40 8.04 16.06
C ALA A 110 -11.62 7.58 16.88
N GLU A 111 -12.82 8.04 16.55
CA GLU A 111 -14.09 7.63 17.16
C GLU A 111 -14.37 6.14 16.94
N ASN A 112 -14.19 5.65 15.71
CA ASN A 112 -14.36 4.24 15.36
C ASN A 112 -13.40 3.34 16.14
N GLN A 113 -12.13 3.75 16.31
CA GLN A 113 -11.16 3.01 17.12
C GLN A 113 -11.52 3.05 18.61
N LYS A 114 -11.93 4.21 19.13
CA LYS A 114 -12.39 4.35 20.52
C LYS A 114 -13.55 3.40 20.82
N ALA A 115 -14.59 3.41 19.99
CA ALA A 115 -15.73 2.51 20.15
C ALA A 115 -15.33 1.02 20.13
N ALA A 116 -14.39 0.64 19.25
CA ALA A 116 -13.88 -0.73 19.19
C ALA A 116 -13.12 -1.12 20.48
N MET A 117 -12.26 -0.23 21.00
CA MET A 117 -11.51 -0.47 22.25
C MET A 117 -12.43 -0.53 23.48
N GLU A 118 -13.45 0.32 23.53
CA GLU A 118 -14.48 0.27 24.58
C GLU A 118 -15.25 -1.05 24.54
N ALA A 119 -15.57 -1.55 23.34
CA ALA A 119 -16.24 -2.83 23.15
C ALA A 119 -15.36 -4.05 23.54
N GLU A 120 -14.04 -3.98 23.32
CA GLU A 120 -13.10 -5.00 23.79
C GLU A 120 -12.98 -5.04 25.33
N GLY A 121 -13.10 -3.89 26.00
CA GLY A 121 -13.08 -3.80 27.46
C GLY A 121 -11.73 -4.12 28.13
N THR A 122 -10.64 -4.17 27.36
CA THR A 122 -9.30 -4.54 27.83
C THR A 122 -8.48 -3.36 28.35
N LEU A 123 -8.91 -2.13 28.03
CA LEU A 123 -8.21 -0.89 28.34
C LEU A 123 -9.01 -0.03 29.32
N SER A 124 -8.29 0.71 30.17
CA SER A 124 -8.91 1.73 31.02
C SER A 124 -9.37 2.95 30.20
N ALA A 125 -10.34 3.71 30.72
CA ALA A 125 -10.83 4.92 30.07
C ALA A 125 -9.71 5.95 29.78
N ALA A 126 -8.73 6.08 30.68
CA ALA A 126 -7.59 6.97 30.47
C ALA A 126 -6.68 6.52 29.31
N GLN A 127 -6.48 5.21 29.14
CA GLN A 127 -5.70 4.66 28.03
C GLN A 127 -6.43 4.81 26.69
N ILE A 128 -7.75 4.65 26.68
CA ILE A 128 -8.59 4.85 25.49
C ILE A 128 -8.54 6.30 25.05
N GLU A 129 -8.70 7.24 25.99
CA GLU A 129 -8.64 8.68 25.68
C GLU A 129 -7.25 9.09 25.18
N GLN A 130 -6.18 8.56 25.78
CA GLN A 130 -4.81 8.79 25.29
C GLN A 130 -4.62 8.32 23.84
N GLN A 131 -5.19 7.16 23.46
CA GLN A 131 -5.10 6.67 22.07
C GLN A 131 -5.96 7.50 21.10
N TYR A 132 -7.11 7.97 21.55
CA TYR A 132 -7.95 8.88 20.78
C TYR A 132 -7.20 10.18 20.47
N GLU A 133 -6.70 10.88 21.50
CA GLU A 133 -5.90 12.10 21.34
C GLU A 133 -4.63 11.84 20.51
N GLY A 134 -4.01 10.68 20.70
CA GLY A 134 -2.85 10.26 19.93
C GLY A 134 -3.15 10.16 18.42
N THR A 135 -4.30 9.58 18.08
CA THR A 135 -4.77 9.48 16.69
C THR A 135 -5.01 10.87 16.10
N ILE A 136 -5.73 11.75 16.82
CA ILE A 136 -6.03 13.11 16.35
C ILE A 136 -4.74 13.91 16.12
N ASN A 137 -3.84 13.93 17.11
CA ASN A 137 -2.68 14.82 17.11
C ASN A 137 -1.51 14.30 16.26
N TYR A 138 -1.40 12.98 16.09
CA TYR A 138 -0.25 12.34 15.44
C TYR A 138 -0.63 11.48 14.23
N PHE A 139 -1.80 11.70 13.62
CA PHE A 139 -2.23 10.98 12.42
C PHE A 139 -1.18 11.00 11.29
N TRP A 140 -0.42 12.08 11.17
CA TRP A 140 0.63 12.25 10.16
C TRP A 140 1.74 11.18 10.25
N ILE A 141 1.92 10.52 11.41
CA ILE A 141 2.85 9.40 11.58
C ILE A 141 2.43 8.19 10.72
N SER A 142 1.16 8.10 10.33
CA SER A 142 0.68 7.05 9.41
C SER A 142 1.39 7.10 8.05
N TYR A 143 1.79 8.28 7.55
CA TYR A 143 2.42 8.41 6.23
C TYR A 143 3.77 7.69 6.11
N PRO A 144 4.76 7.91 6.99
CA PRO A 144 5.99 7.12 6.96
C PRO A 144 5.73 5.63 7.26
N ILE A 145 4.76 5.30 8.13
CA ILE A 145 4.38 3.89 8.40
C ILE A 145 3.86 3.20 7.13
N ILE A 146 3.02 3.87 6.34
CA ILE A 146 2.53 3.37 5.04
C ILE A 146 3.72 2.98 4.15
N LEU A 147 4.75 3.81 4.06
CA LEU A 147 5.92 3.51 3.23
C LEU A 147 6.69 2.29 3.76
N ILE A 148 6.87 2.18 5.08
CA ILE A 148 7.53 1.03 5.70
C ILE A 148 6.76 -0.26 5.40
N ILE A 149 5.44 -0.26 5.59
CA ILE A 149 4.58 -1.40 5.28
C ILE A 149 4.67 -1.77 3.80
N ASN A 150 4.65 -0.78 2.89
CA ASN A 150 4.81 -1.02 1.46
C ASN A 150 6.17 -1.64 1.12
N VAL A 151 7.26 -1.22 1.76
CA VAL A 151 8.59 -1.84 1.57
C VAL A 151 8.57 -3.30 2.02
N VAL A 152 8.02 -3.58 3.20
CA VAL A 152 7.92 -4.95 3.73
C VAL A 152 7.05 -5.82 2.82
N MET A 153 5.90 -5.33 2.39
CA MET A 153 5.02 -6.02 1.44
C MET A 153 5.71 -6.26 0.10
N GLY A 154 6.36 -5.25 -0.46
CA GLY A 154 7.14 -5.37 -1.69
C GLY A 154 8.27 -6.39 -1.57
N PHE A 155 8.94 -6.45 -0.41
CA PHE A 155 9.96 -7.46 -0.14
C PHE A 155 9.36 -8.88 -0.14
N VAL A 156 8.27 -9.11 0.59
CA VAL A 156 7.60 -10.42 0.68
C VAL A 156 7.10 -10.87 -0.69
N ILE A 157 6.39 -9.99 -1.42
CA ILE A 157 5.87 -10.30 -2.75
C ILE A 157 7.03 -10.51 -3.75
N GLY A 158 8.08 -9.72 -3.66
CA GLY A 158 9.28 -9.85 -4.48
C GLY A 158 10.04 -11.16 -4.24
N LEU A 159 10.09 -11.63 -2.99
CA LEU A 159 10.61 -12.96 -2.67
C LEU A 159 9.77 -14.05 -3.33
N ILE A 160 8.44 -14.01 -3.14
CA ILE A 160 7.53 -15.00 -3.70
C ILE A 160 7.61 -15.01 -5.23
N GLY A 161 7.46 -13.85 -5.87
CA GLY A 161 7.55 -13.70 -7.32
C GLY A 161 8.93 -14.06 -7.87
N GLY A 162 9.99 -13.74 -7.12
CA GLY A 162 11.34 -14.16 -7.43
C GLY A 162 11.48 -15.67 -7.42
N LEU A 163 10.97 -16.38 -6.40
CA LEU A 163 11.02 -17.83 -6.32
C LEU A 163 10.18 -18.52 -7.41
N ILE A 164 9.01 -17.96 -7.76
CA ILE A 164 8.13 -18.49 -8.80
C ILE A 164 8.71 -18.30 -10.20
N PHE A 165 9.28 -17.13 -10.47
CA PHE A 165 9.72 -16.75 -11.82
C PHE A 165 11.22 -16.87 -12.06
N LYS A 166 12.02 -17.23 -11.04
CA LYS A 166 13.45 -17.45 -11.18
C LYS A 166 13.71 -18.53 -12.22
N LYS A 167 14.49 -18.16 -13.23
CA LYS A 167 15.10 -19.12 -14.16
C LYS A 167 16.51 -19.40 -13.65
N SER A 168 16.82 -20.68 -13.42
CA SER A 168 18.19 -21.16 -13.23
C SER A 168 18.99 -21.01 -14.51
#